data_AF-A0A6L6U678-F1
#
_entry.id   AF-A0A6L6U678-F1
#
_cell.length_a   1.000
_cell.length_b   1.000
_cell.length_c   1.000
_cell.angle_alpha   90.00
_cell.angle_beta   90.00
_cell.angle_gamma   90.00
#
_symmetry.space_group_name_H-M   'P 1'
#
loop_
_entity.id
_entity.type
_entity.pdbx_description
1 polymer ?
#
loop_
_entity_poly.entity_id
_entity_poly.type
_entity_poly.pdbx_seq_one_letter_code
_entity_poly.pdbx_strand_id
1 'polypeptide(L)'
;MRCKTETSSSLTKSFLGNQISCSITECQGTYVGKEFINGEDIAHQFSNKMSAAVGDQLKVLYKTGAYSKVDFKNITMTTKGMGSGEVSYYLSIPFIAVNTKCNAYTSFDHVGGWNHAPALSQRKAQLQQLLLPGEHLDISKLKITAEGLQEYWIQWKHKTIQAKCE
;
A
#
# COMPACT_ATOMS: atom_id res chain seq x y z
N MET A 1 12.72 -54.54 10.15
CA MET A 1 12.72 -53.77 8.89
C MET A 1 11.52 -54.16 8.05
N ARG A 2 10.49 -53.32 7.98
CA ARG A 2 9.41 -53.39 6.99
C ARG A 2 8.86 -51.97 6.80
N CYS A 3 8.94 -51.51 5.56
CA CYS A 3 8.38 -50.26 5.07
C CYS A 3 6.86 -50.43 4.91
N LYS A 4 6.08 -49.41 5.27
CA LYS A 4 4.75 -49.16 4.71
C LYS A 4 4.63 -47.67 4.43
N THR A 5 4.36 -47.40 3.17
CA THR A 5 4.19 -46.11 2.52
C THR A 5 2.79 -45.53 2.75
N GLU A 6 2.80 -44.19 2.81
CA GLU A 6 1.80 -43.23 2.31
C GLU A 6 0.36 -43.22 2.85
N THR A 7 -0.01 -42.09 3.46
CA THR A 7 -0.89 -41.10 2.79
C THR A 7 -0.85 -39.75 3.54
N SER A 8 -0.07 -38.79 3.03
CA SER A 8 -0.17 -37.38 3.43
C SER A 8 -1.15 -36.68 2.50
N SER A 9 -2.43 -36.67 2.87
CA SER A 9 -3.43 -35.81 2.25
C SER A 9 -3.38 -34.44 2.93
N SER A 10 -2.37 -33.64 2.61
CA SER A 10 -2.40 -32.20 2.90
C SER A 10 -3.27 -31.53 1.85
N LEU A 11 -4.54 -31.32 2.19
CA LEU A 11 -5.42 -30.40 1.49
C LEU A 11 -4.85 -28.98 1.67
N THR A 12 -3.98 -28.56 0.75
CA THR A 12 -3.67 -27.15 0.55
C THR A 12 -4.91 -26.47 -0.01
N LYS A 13 -5.85 -26.11 0.88
CA LYS A 13 -6.82 -25.06 0.58
C LYS A 13 -6.04 -23.78 0.35
N SER A 14 -5.78 -23.48 -0.92
CA SER A 14 -5.35 -22.16 -1.37
C SER A 14 -6.42 -21.16 -0.96
N PHE A 15 -6.14 -20.33 0.05
CA PHE A 15 -6.86 -19.08 0.27
C PHE A 15 -6.51 -18.13 -0.88
N LEU A 16 -7.25 -18.26 -1.99
CA LEU A 16 -7.22 -17.31 -3.10
C LEU A 16 -7.84 -15.99 -2.63
N GLY A 17 -7.08 -14.90 -2.69
CA GLY A 17 -7.61 -13.53 -2.60
C GLY A 17 -7.04 -12.68 -1.47
N ASN A 18 -5.71 -12.48 -1.42
CA ASN A 18 -5.05 -11.49 -0.54
C ASN A 18 -3.65 -11.05 -1.02
N GLN A 19 -3.26 -11.39 -2.25
CA GLN A 19 -1.90 -11.15 -2.73
C GLN A 19 -1.79 -9.77 -3.38
N ILE A 20 -0.77 -9.02 -2.96
CA ILE A 20 -0.34 -7.79 -3.63
C ILE A 20 0.76 -8.15 -4.62
N SER A 21 0.63 -7.68 -5.85
CA SER A 21 1.63 -7.83 -6.91
C SER A 21 2.16 -6.47 -7.30
N CYS A 22 3.48 -6.37 -7.42
CA CYS A 22 4.17 -5.14 -7.81
C CYS A 22 5.01 -5.37 -9.07
N SER A 23 5.05 -4.36 -9.93
CA SER A 23 5.84 -4.29 -11.15
C SER A 23 6.61 -2.98 -11.20
N ILE A 24 7.23 -2.68 -12.35
CA ILE A 24 7.86 -1.37 -12.57
C ILE A 24 6.86 -0.24 -12.77
N THR A 25 5.59 -0.55 -13.09
CA THR A 25 4.58 0.45 -13.44
C THR A 25 3.50 0.63 -12.38
N GLU A 26 3.28 -0.35 -11.50
CA GLU A 26 2.27 -0.25 -10.43
C GLU A 26 2.46 -1.33 -9.35
N CYS A 27 1.80 -1.13 -8.21
CA CYS A 27 1.42 -2.21 -7.30
C CYS A 27 -0.10 -2.31 -7.24
N GLN A 28 -0.65 -3.52 -7.24
CA GLN A 28 -2.08 -3.76 -7.14
C GLN A 28 -2.41 -5.03 -6.37
N GLY A 29 -3.64 -5.09 -5.86
CA GLY A 29 -4.15 -6.28 -5.20
C GLY A 29 -5.63 -6.18 -4.87
N THR A 30 -6.19 -7.31 -4.50
CA THR A 30 -7.57 -7.42 -4.02
C THR A 30 -7.60 -8.18 -2.71
N TYR A 31 -8.27 -7.61 -1.72
CA TYR A 31 -8.73 -8.29 -0.52
C TYR A 31 -10.16 -8.76 -0.72
N VAL A 32 -10.46 -10.01 -0.37
CA VAL A 32 -11.84 -10.50 -0.26
C VAL A 32 -11.98 -11.26 1.05
N GLY A 33 -12.91 -10.83 1.91
CA GLY A 33 -13.17 -11.49 3.16
C GLY A 33 -13.94 -10.62 4.15
N LYS A 34 -13.85 -10.94 5.44
CA LYS A 34 -14.60 -10.23 6.49
C LYS A 34 -14.26 -8.75 6.53
N GLU A 35 -15.28 -7.92 6.74
CA GLU A 35 -15.13 -6.48 6.97
C GLU A 35 -14.29 -6.20 8.23
N PHE A 36 -14.61 -6.92 9.30
CA PHE A 36 -13.96 -6.79 10.59
C PHE A 36 -13.55 -8.16 11.13
N ILE A 37 -12.35 -8.24 11.72
CA ILE A 37 -11.93 -9.40 12.52
C ILE A 37 -11.51 -8.87 13.89
N ASN A 38 -12.17 -9.32 14.95
CA ASN A 38 -11.94 -8.86 16.33
C ASN A 38 -12.09 -7.34 16.52
N GLY A 39 -12.98 -6.70 15.74
CA GLY A 39 -13.21 -5.25 15.78
C GLY A 39 -12.21 -4.42 14.95
N GLU A 40 -11.20 -5.06 14.37
CA GLU A 40 -10.23 -4.41 13.48
C GLU A 40 -10.77 -4.31 12.06
N ASP A 41 -10.65 -3.12 11.47
CA ASP A 41 -10.94 -2.82 10.08
C ASP A 41 -9.93 -3.52 9.16
N ILE A 42 -10.38 -4.58 8.47
CA ILE A 42 -9.46 -5.41 7.69
C ILE A 42 -8.99 -4.72 6.43
N ALA A 43 -9.78 -3.81 5.88
CA ALA A 43 -9.34 -3.10 4.70
C ALA A 43 -8.41 -1.93 5.04
N HIS A 44 -8.47 -1.36 6.26
CA HIS A 44 -7.34 -0.57 6.78
C HIS A 44 -6.06 -1.42 6.86
N GLN A 45 -6.15 -2.68 7.31
CA GLN A 45 -5.00 -3.59 7.31
C GLN A 45 -4.51 -3.93 5.89
N PHE A 46 -5.40 -3.98 4.91
CA PHE A 46 -5.02 -4.13 3.51
C PHE A 46 -4.31 -2.89 2.96
N SER A 47 -4.81 -1.68 3.26
CA SER A 47 -4.12 -0.42 2.94
C SER A 47 -2.72 -0.37 3.57
N ASN A 48 -2.55 -0.85 4.82
CA ASN A 48 -1.23 -0.96 5.47
C ASN A 48 -0.28 -1.88 4.68
N LYS A 49 -0.75 -3.06 4.29
CA LYS A 49 0.04 -4.01 3.49
C LYS A 49 0.39 -3.45 2.12
N MET A 50 -0.55 -2.77 1.47
CA MET A 50 -0.30 -2.11 0.19
C MET A 50 0.76 -1.00 0.33
N SER A 51 0.66 -0.17 1.37
CA SER A 51 1.63 0.90 1.61
C SER A 51 3.04 0.36 1.81
N ALA A 52 3.19 -0.72 2.57
CA ALA A 52 4.48 -1.40 2.73
C ALA A 52 5.02 -1.92 1.39
N ALA A 53 4.18 -2.61 0.61
CA ALA A 53 4.57 -3.15 -0.69
C ALA A 53 5.00 -2.07 -1.69
N VAL A 54 4.24 -0.97 -1.79
CA VAL A 54 4.59 0.18 -2.63
C VAL A 54 5.89 0.83 -2.16
N GLY A 55 6.04 1.06 -0.86
CA GLY A 55 7.25 1.64 -0.30
C GLY A 55 8.49 0.80 -0.60
N ASP A 56 8.39 -0.53 -0.49
CA ASP A 56 9.49 -1.44 -0.82
C ASP A 56 9.78 -1.48 -2.33
N GLN A 57 8.74 -1.50 -3.17
CA GLN A 57 8.90 -1.45 -4.62
C GLN A 57 9.58 -0.15 -5.07
N LEU A 58 9.20 1.00 -4.52
CA LEU A 58 9.86 2.28 -4.81
C LEU A 58 11.36 2.25 -4.44
N LYS A 59 11.73 1.61 -3.33
CA LYS A 59 13.15 1.42 -2.96
C LYS A 59 13.87 0.49 -3.93
N VAL A 60 13.24 -0.58 -4.40
CA VAL A 60 13.80 -1.48 -5.42
C VAL A 60 14.06 -0.69 -6.69
N LEU A 61 13.05 0.03 -7.20
CA LEU A 61 13.13 0.86 -8.40
C LEU A 61 14.23 1.92 -8.30
N TYR A 62 14.36 2.57 -7.15
CA TYR A 62 15.43 3.52 -6.90
C TYR A 62 16.83 2.88 -6.95
N LYS A 63 17.00 1.69 -6.38
CA LYS A 63 18.29 0.96 -6.39
C LYS A 63 18.67 0.47 -7.78
N THR A 64 17.70 0.07 -8.59
CA THR A 64 17.93 -0.44 -9.95
C THR A 64 18.02 0.65 -11.02
N GLY A 65 17.80 1.92 -10.65
CA GLY A 65 17.87 3.06 -11.58
C GLY A 65 16.56 3.35 -12.32
N ALA A 66 15.50 2.58 -12.08
CA ALA A 66 14.15 2.83 -12.60
C ALA A 66 13.40 3.90 -11.79
N TYR A 67 13.99 5.08 -11.67
CA TYR A 67 13.52 6.18 -10.83
C TYR A 67 12.06 6.52 -11.10
N SER A 68 11.24 6.45 -10.04
CA SER A 68 9.79 6.58 -10.15
C SER A 68 9.19 7.32 -8.95
N LYS A 69 7.95 7.75 -9.10
CA LYS A 69 7.07 8.22 -8.02
C LYS A 69 5.64 7.71 -8.25
N VAL A 70 4.81 7.73 -7.23
CA VAL A 70 3.40 7.33 -7.34
C VAL A 70 2.61 8.37 -8.13
N ASP A 71 1.74 7.88 -9.01
CA ASP A 71 0.74 8.67 -9.72
C ASP A 71 -0.58 8.70 -8.96
N PHE A 72 -0.67 9.65 -8.02
CA PHE A 72 -1.86 9.83 -7.20
C PHE A 72 -3.15 10.06 -8.01
N LYS A 73 -3.04 10.66 -9.20
CA LYS A 73 -4.20 10.96 -10.04
C LYS A 73 -4.88 9.66 -10.48
N ASN A 74 -4.07 8.66 -10.83
CA ASN A 74 -4.53 7.40 -11.41
C ASN A 74 -4.64 6.24 -10.41
N ILE A 75 -4.45 6.47 -9.10
CA ILE A 75 -4.79 5.45 -8.07
C ILE A 75 -6.26 5.07 -8.21
N THR A 76 -6.52 3.77 -8.35
CA THR A 76 -7.85 3.18 -8.41
C THR A 76 -8.16 2.49 -7.09
N MET A 77 -9.30 2.82 -6.48
CA MET A 77 -9.70 2.35 -5.15
C MET A 77 -11.20 2.05 -5.16
N THR A 78 -11.58 0.79 -4.96
CA THR A 78 -12.99 0.37 -5.02
C THR A 78 -13.29 -0.65 -3.93
N THR A 79 -14.42 -0.47 -3.25
CA THR A 79 -14.95 -1.44 -2.29
C THR A 79 -16.33 -1.93 -2.77
N LYS A 80 -16.64 -3.18 -2.45
CA LYS A 80 -17.97 -3.76 -2.65
C LYS A 80 -18.31 -4.71 -1.50
N GLY A 81 -19.53 -4.62 -0.99
CA GLY A 81 -20.07 -5.51 0.04
C GLY A 81 -20.00 -4.95 1.46
N MET A 82 -19.57 -3.70 1.67
CA MET A 82 -19.53 -3.11 3.01
C MET A 82 -20.91 -3.12 3.69
N GLY A 83 -20.98 -3.60 4.93
CA GLY A 83 -22.20 -3.82 5.71
C GLY A 83 -22.87 -5.18 5.49
N SER A 84 -22.33 -6.05 4.64
CA SER A 84 -22.88 -7.40 4.36
C SER A 84 -22.25 -8.51 5.21
N GLY A 85 -21.14 -8.22 5.88
CA GLY A 85 -20.29 -9.18 6.61
C GLY A 85 -19.01 -9.55 5.85
N GLU A 86 -18.98 -9.37 4.53
CA GLU A 86 -17.81 -9.55 3.67
C GLU A 86 -17.62 -8.38 2.72
N VAL A 87 -16.37 -7.95 2.52
CA VAL A 87 -15.98 -6.87 1.63
C VAL A 87 -14.94 -7.35 0.62
N SER A 88 -15.12 -6.93 -0.62
CA SER A 88 -14.12 -6.97 -1.67
C SER A 88 -13.50 -5.58 -1.80
N TYR A 89 -12.22 -5.45 -1.49
CA TYR A 89 -11.46 -4.21 -1.62
C TYR A 89 -10.36 -4.37 -2.68
N TYR A 90 -10.47 -3.65 -3.79
CA TYR A 90 -9.45 -3.56 -4.83
C TYR A 90 -8.74 -2.21 -4.78
N LEU A 91 -7.42 -2.27 -4.96
CA LEU A 91 -6.53 -1.12 -4.97
C LEU A 91 -5.44 -1.31 -6.03
N SER A 92 -5.26 -0.31 -6.89
CA SER A 92 -4.11 -0.17 -7.80
C SER A 92 -3.45 1.19 -7.59
N ILE A 93 -2.13 1.16 -7.46
CA ILE A 93 -1.26 2.31 -7.21
C ILE A 93 -0.22 2.37 -8.33
N PRO A 94 -0.48 3.17 -9.38
CA PRO A 94 0.44 3.31 -10.50
C PRO A 94 1.65 4.19 -10.17
N PHE A 95 2.72 3.98 -10.93
CA PHE A 95 3.97 4.71 -10.88
C PHE A 95 4.20 5.49 -12.18
N ILE A 96 4.88 6.62 -12.06
CA ILE A 96 5.37 7.42 -13.18
C ILE A 96 6.88 7.59 -13.05
N ALA A 97 7.57 7.44 -14.18
CA ALA A 97 9.01 7.60 -14.25
C ALA A 97 9.42 9.06 -14.01
N VAL A 98 10.60 9.24 -13.44
CA VAL A 98 11.23 10.55 -13.25
C VAL A 98 12.68 10.53 -13.74
N ASN A 99 13.17 11.68 -14.18
CA ASN A 99 14.42 11.75 -14.94
C ASN A 99 15.69 11.52 -14.11
N THR A 100 15.64 11.74 -12.79
CA THR A 100 16.84 11.72 -11.95
C THR A 100 16.58 10.97 -10.66
N LYS A 101 17.68 10.42 -10.11
CA LYS A 101 17.70 9.78 -8.79
C LYS A 101 17.05 10.64 -7.71
N CYS A 102 17.38 11.93 -7.66
CA CYS A 102 16.91 12.82 -6.60
C CYS A 102 15.47 13.34 -6.80
N ASN A 103 14.89 13.11 -7.97
CA ASN A 103 13.46 13.35 -8.22
C ASN A 103 12.59 12.14 -7.86
N ALA A 104 13.20 10.98 -7.60
CA ALA A 104 12.49 9.76 -7.23
C ALA A 104 12.00 9.82 -5.78
N TYR A 105 10.95 9.06 -5.51
CA TYR A 105 10.40 8.86 -4.18
C TYR A 105 10.72 7.43 -3.72
N THR A 106 11.01 7.24 -2.44
CA THR A 106 11.43 5.95 -1.88
C THR A 106 10.58 5.51 -0.70
N SER A 107 9.52 6.24 -0.40
CA SER A 107 8.68 5.98 0.76
C SER A 107 7.24 6.35 0.45
N PHE A 108 6.34 5.55 1.02
CA PHE A 108 4.92 5.61 0.74
C PHE A 108 4.14 5.13 1.96
N ASP A 109 3.00 5.76 2.21
CA ASP A 109 2.14 5.49 3.35
C ASP A 109 0.72 5.97 3.07
N HIS A 110 -0.19 5.71 4.00
CA HIS A 110 -1.57 6.17 3.94
C HIS A 110 -2.07 6.68 5.29
N VAL A 111 -3.24 7.31 5.27
CA VAL A 111 -4.05 7.56 6.47
C VAL A 111 -5.51 7.65 6.10
N GLY A 112 -6.32 6.89 6.81
CA GLY A 112 -7.74 6.77 6.56
C GLY A 112 -8.33 5.48 7.09
N GLY A 113 -9.56 5.20 6.68
CA GLY A 113 -10.39 4.10 7.17
C GLY A 113 -11.87 4.36 6.95
N TRP A 114 -12.72 3.51 7.51
CA TRP A 114 -14.18 3.70 7.52
C TRP A 114 -14.67 4.51 8.71
N ASN A 115 -15.79 5.22 8.53
CA ASN A 115 -16.60 5.80 9.60
C ASN A 115 -15.89 6.84 10.50
N HIS A 116 -14.71 7.33 10.09
CA HIS A 116 -14.05 8.45 10.76
C HIS A 116 -13.32 9.33 9.75
N ALA A 117 -13.11 10.60 10.11
CA ALA A 117 -12.24 11.47 9.33
C ALA A 117 -10.78 11.00 9.46
N PRO A 118 -9.98 10.97 8.38
CA PRO A 118 -8.57 10.63 8.46
C PRO A 118 -7.78 11.60 9.35
N ALA A 119 -6.96 11.09 10.26
CA ALA A 119 -6.10 11.87 11.16
C ALA A 119 -4.86 12.45 10.45
N LEU A 120 -5.07 13.15 9.33
CA LEU A 120 -4.02 13.56 8.41
C LEU A 120 -2.94 14.41 9.07
N SER A 121 -3.30 15.41 9.88
CA SER A 121 -2.33 16.29 10.56
C SER A 121 -1.39 15.52 11.49
N GLN A 122 -1.91 14.55 12.23
CA GLN A 122 -1.11 13.70 13.10
C GLN A 122 -0.17 12.82 12.27
N ARG A 123 -0.66 12.22 11.17
CA ARG A 123 0.17 11.40 10.29
C ARG A 123 1.29 12.22 9.66
N LYS A 124 1.02 13.46 9.22
CA LYS A 124 2.06 14.35 8.69
C LYS A 124 3.17 14.59 9.71
N ALA A 125 2.82 14.90 10.96
CA ALA A 125 3.81 15.12 12.02
C ALA A 125 4.68 13.87 12.28
N GLN A 126 4.08 12.67 12.26
CA GLN A 126 4.82 11.42 12.41
C GLN A 126 5.81 11.16 11.27
N LEU A 127 5.42 11.51 10.03
CA LEU A 127 6.25 11.24 8.85
C LEU A 127 7.33 12.30 8.63
N GLN A 128 7.12 13.55 9.05
CA GLN A 128 8.05 14.68 8.89
C GLN A 128 9.48 14.37 9.33
N GLN A 129 9.67 13.60 10.41
CA GLN A 129 10.99 13.23 10.91
C GLN A 129 11.78 12.29 9.96
N LEU A 130 11.13 11.69 8.97
CA LEU A 130 11.73 10.76 8.00
C LEU A 130 12.14 11.44 6.69
N LEU A 131 11.74 12.69 6.47
CA LEU A 131 11.99 13.44 5.25
C LEU A 131 13.48 13.75 5.12
N LEU A 132 13.95 13.67 3.88
CA LEU A 132 15.20 14.31 3.47
C LEU A 132 15.14 15.82 3.82
N PRO A 133 16.21 16.41 4.39
CA PRO A 133 16.24 17.84 4.72
C PRO A 133 15.81 18.70 3.52
N GLY A 134 14.93 19.68 3.76
CA GLY A 134 14.41 20.58 2.72
C GLY A 134 13.28 20.01 1.85
N GLU A 135 12.95 18.72 1.96
CA GLU A 135 11.85 18.11 1.21
C GLU A 135 10.51 18.21 1.96
N HIS A 136 9.43 17.77 1.29
CA HIS A 136 8.07 17.82 1.80
C HIS A 136 7.33 16.49 1.62
N LEU A 137 6.21 16.35 2.33
CA LEU A 137 5.27 15.25 2.09
C LEU A 137 4.39 15.58 0.89
N ASP A 138 4.42 14.70 -0.10
CA ASP A 138 3.49 14.71 -1.22
C ASP A 138 2.25 13.91 -0.84
N ILE A 139 1.06 14.50 -0.95
CA ILE A 139 -0.18 13.92 -0.44
C ILE A 139 -1.25 13.97 -1.53
N SER A 140 -1.94 12.86 -1.74
CA SER A 140 -3.08 12.80 -2.66
C SER A 140 -4.24 13.68 -2.20
N LYS A 141 -5.20 13.93 -3.09
CA LYS A 141 -6.55 14.31 -2.63
C LYS A 141 -7.16 13.13 -1.86
N LEU A 142 -8.13 13.43 -0.99
CA LEU A 142 -8.91 12.39 -0.29
C LEU A 142 -9.62 11.52 -1.33
N LYS A 143 -9.34 10.22 -1.31
CA LYS A 143 -10.08 9.25 -2.12
C LYS A 143 -11.17 8.64 -1.26
N ILE A 144 -12.37 8.55 -1.81
CA ILE A 144 -13.55 8.03 -1.13
C ILE A 144 -14.18 6.98 -2.03
N THR A 145 -14.38 5.75 -1.55
CA THR A 145 -15.14 4.74 -2.29
C THR A 145 -16.64 4.98 -2.15
N ALA A 146 -17.43 4.34 -3.02
CA ALA A 146 -18.89 4.42 -2.94
C ALA A 146 -19.46 3.91 -1.60
N GLU A 147 -18.70 3.08 -0.88
CA GLU A 147 -19.10 2.53 0.42
C GLU A 147 -18.41 3.20 1.61
N GLY A 148 -17.82 4.37 1.39
CA GLY A 148 -17.39 5.26 2.47
C GLY A 148 -15.99 5.01 3.05
N LEU A 149 -15.17 4.14 2.44
CA LEU A 149 -13.74 4.07 2.77
C LEU A 149 -13.07 5.36 2.30
N GLN A 150 -12.38 6.04 3.22
CA GLN A 150 -11.69 7.30 2.94
C GLN A 150 -10.19 7.13 3.15
N GLU A 151 -9.37 7.46 2.16
CA GLU A 151 -7.91 7.31 2.24
C GLU A 151 -7.17 8.53 1.65
N TYR A 152 -6.18 9.02 2.40
CA TYR A 152 -5.08 9.83 1.86
C TYR A 152 -3.88 8.94 1.60
N TRP A 153 -3.24 9.11 0.44
CA TRP A 153 -1.98 8.46 0.09
C TRP A 153 -0.85 9.48 0.16
N ILE A 154 0.28 9.08 0.73
CA ILE A 154 1.39 9.95 1.07
C ILE A 154 2.67 9.34 0.52
N GLN A 155 3.50 10.14 -0.16
CA GLN A 155 4.85 9.74 -0.55
C GLN A 155 5.86 10.80 -0.13
N TRP A 156 7.11 10.38 0.09
CA TRP A 156 8.19 11.32 0.39
C TRP A 156 9.56 10.78 0.01
N LYS A 157 10.54 11.69 0.02
CA LYS A 157 11.95 11.36 -0.12
C LYS A 157 12.54 11.05 1.25
N HIS A 158 13.16 9.89 1.42
CA HIS A 158 13.59 9.42 2.74
C HIS A 158 15.05 9.79 3.04
N LYS A 159 15.30 10.46 4.18
CA LYS A 159 16.64 10.98 4.54
C LYS A 159 17.76 9.95 4.45
N THR A 160 17.54 8.74 4.96
CA THR A 160 18.59 7.70 4.96
C THR A 160 18.84 7.08 3.57
N ILE A 161 17.80 6.95 2.73
CA ILE A 161 17.91 6.27 1.43
C ILE A 161 18.44 7.24 0.36
N GLN A 162 18.08 8.51 0.52
CA GLN A 162 18.38 9.59 -0.43
C GLN A 162 19.38 10.60 0.12
N ALA A 163 20.20 10.25 1.13
CA ALA A 163 21.19 11.14 1.75
C ALA A 163 22.19 11.79 0.76
N LYS A 164 22.32 11.27 -0.46
CA LYS A 164 23.17 11.84 -1.53
C LYS A 164 22.44 12.84 -2.44
N CYS A 165 21.23 13.24 -2.07
CA CYS A 165 20.38 14.17 -2.81
C CYS A 165 20.18 15.50 -2.08
N GLU A 166 20.91 15.71 -0.98
CA GLU A 166 21.03 16.98 -0.26
C GLU A 166 22.00 17.93 -0.97
#